data_AF-A0A978UYD7-F1
#
_entry.id   AF-A0A978UYD7-F1
#
_cell.length_a   1.000
_cell.length_b   1.000
_cell.length_c   1.000
_cell.angle_alpha   90.00
_cell.angle_beta   90.00
_cell.angle_gamma   90.00
#
_symmetry.space_group_name_H-M   'P 1'
#
loop_
_entity.id
_entity.type
_entity.pdbx_description
1 polymer ?
#
loop_
_entity_poly.entity_id
_entity_poly.type
_entity_poly.pdbx_seq_one_letter_code
_entity_poly.pdbx_strand_id
1 'polypeptide(L)'
;MIKNKDSYTIPYFSNPGNTDLINPKIPPGLYNEQGKSINGGTVHITKTSPLEVSIAYSKQFKEDFFLFLNSRSEELVAGGKMVLILLGREGPDHIDRGNSFLWELLSRSFAILVSKGKVEGEKVDSYEVHFYAPSKEEIEEVVKREGSFEVDRLEMLKIDKDEDEDYKLESHGTKVARAVRSVQESLICHHFGEGILDSLFEIYGKMIDEEMNKEEIRPITLVLVLRKL
;
A
#
# COMPACT_ATOMS: atom_id res chain seq x y z
N MET A 1 -9.45 31.50 17.18
CA MET A 1 -9.77 30.84 15.89
C MET A 1 -8.70 29.80 15.63
N ILE A 2 -8.96 28.56 16.04
CA ILE A 2 -8.05 27.43 15.86
C ILE A 2 -8.41 26.80 14.51
N LYS A 3 -7.46 26.83 13.57
CA LYS A 3 -7.58 26.11 12.29
C LYS A 3 -7.20 24.65 12.56
N ASN A 4 -8.18 23.76 12.63
CA ASN A 4 -7.93 22.33 12.48
C ASN A 4 -7.55 22.06 11.02
N LYS A 5 -6.30 21.67 10.81
CA LYS A 5 -5.88 20.92 9.62
C LYS A 5 -5.91 19.46 10.04
N ASP A 6 -7.06 18.83 9.88
CA ASP A 6 -7.16 17.38 9.98
C ASP A 6 -6.60 16.79 8.68
N SER A 7 -5.27 16.69 8.61
CA SER A 7 -4.60 15.86 7.62
C SER A 7 -4.82 14.41 8.03
N TYR A 8 -5.76 13.74 7.36
CA TYR A 8 -5.93 12.29 7.47
C TYR A 8 -4.63 11.62 7.03
N THR A 9 -3.81 11.29 8.01
CA THR A 9 -2.61 10.50 7.83
C THR A 9 -3.09 9.06 7.71
N ILE A 10 -2.96 8.46 6.53
CA ILE A 10 -3.10 7.01 6.39
C ILE A 10 -2.09 6.41 7.37
N PRO A 11 -2.51 5.63 8.39
CA PRO A 11 -1.60 5.17 9.42
C PRO A 11 -0.61 4.19 8.79
N TYR A 12 0.57 4.70 8.45
CA TYR A 12 1.78 3.93 8.58
C TYR A 12 1.94 3.59 10.05
N PHE A 13 2.30 2.34 10.35
CA PHE A 13 2.60 1.88 11.70
C PHE A 13 3.90 2.52 12.23
N SER A 14 4.00 3.84 12.25
CA SER A 14 5.12 4.57 12.83
C SER A 14 4.83 4.83 14.31
N ASN A 15 5.36 3.96 15.16
CA ASN A 15 5.46 4.24 16.59
C ASN A 15 6.68 5.16 16.83
N PRO A 16 6.51 6.40 17.33
CA PRO A 16 7.59 7.37 17.44
C PRO A 16 8.66 7.05 18.52
N GLY A 17 8.53 5.92 19.22
CA GLY A 17 9.43 5.54 20.33
C GLY A 17 10.29 4.29 20.11
N ASN A 18 10.18 3.59 18.98
CA ASN A 18 10.95 2.35 18.75
C ASN A 18 11.16 2.15 17.25
N THR A 19 12.33 2.50 16.72
CA THR A 19 12.60 2.57 15.28
C THR A 19 12.69 1.20 14.59
N ASP A 20 12.65 0.10 15.35
CA ASP A 20 13.03 -1.22 14.82
C ASP A 20 11.89 -2.25 14.74
N LEU A 21 10.66 -1.94 15.16
CA LEU A 21 9.67 -3.03 15.38
C LEU A 21 8.49 -3.17 14.42
N ILE A 22 8.12 -2.22 13.55
CA ILE A 22 7.03 -2.46 12.59
C ILE A 22 7.19 -1.65 11.29
N ASN A 23 8.34 -1.78 10.61
CA ASN A 23 8.40 -1.44 9.19
C ASN A 23 8.04 -2.70 8.38
N PRO A 24 7.06 -2.64 7.46
CA PRO A 24 6.80 -3.75 6.56
C PRO A 24 8.09 -4.08 5.80
N LYS A 25 8.53 -5.33 5.88
CA LYS A 25 9.75 -5.77 5.19
C LYS A 25 9.43 -6.07 3.73
N ILE A 26 10.39 -5.81 2.83
CA ILE A 26 10.30 -6.39 1.48
C ILE A 26 10.28 -7.91 1.65
N PRO A 27 9.31 -8.62 1.07
CA PRO A 27 9.26 -10.07 1.19
C PRO A 27 10.57 -10.69 0.67
N PRO A 28 11.30 -11.48 1.49
CA PRO A 28 12.56 -12.08 1.04
C PRO A 28 12.37 -13.05 -0.12
N GLY A 29 11.15 -13.59 -0.29
CA GLY A 29 10.76 -14.45 -1.40
C GLY A 29 10.66 -13.74 -2.76
N LEU A 30 10.87 -12.41 -2.83
CA LEU A 30 10.95 -11.69 -4.09
C LEU A 30 12.29 -11.81 -4.80
N TYR A 31 13.32 -12.32 -4.13
CA TYR A 31 14.67 -12.43 -4.71
C TYR A 31 15.01 -13.88 -5.01
N ASN A 32 15.57 -14.12 -6.19
CA ASN A 32 16.10 -15.44 -6.56
C ASN A 32 17.42 -15.74 -5.83
N GLU A 33 18.00 -16.92 -6.09
CA GLU A 33 19.26 -17.36 -5.47
C GLU A 33 20.45 -16.42 -5.77
N GLN A 34 20.36 -15.61 -6.83
CA GLN A 34 21.37 -14.62 -7.21
C GLN A 34 21.08 -13.22 -6.62
N GLY A 35 20.04 -13.07 -5.79
CA GLY A 35 19.65 -11.80 -5.19
C GLY A 35 18.94 -10.85 -6.15
N LYS A 36 18.50 -11.31 -7.32
CA LYS A 36 17.76 -10.51 -8.31
C LYS A 36 16.25 -10.64 -8.07
N SER A 37 15.52 -9.52 -8.18
CA SER A 37 14.05 -9.55 -8.08
C SER A 37 13.46 -10.45 -9.16
N ILE A 38 12.46 -11.25 -8.77
CA ILE A 38 11.62 -12.04 -9.67
C ILE A 38 10.47 -11.21 -10.26
N ASN A 39 10.28 -9.96 -9.81
CA ASN A 39 9.19 -9.07 -10.20
C ASN A 39 9.63 -7.97 -11.20
N GLY A 40 10.61 -8.30 -12.06
CA GLY A 40 11.28 -7.35 -12.94
C GLY A 40 10.33 -6.47 -13.78
N GLY A 41 10.72 -5.22 -13.99
CA GLY A 41 9.96 -4.21 -14.72
C GLY A 41 8.79 -3.60 -13.96
N THR A 42 8.52 -4.05 -12.73
CA THR A 42 7.41 -3.57 -11.91
C THR A 42 7.86 -3.38 -10.46
N VAL A 43 7.15 -2.53 -9.72
CA VAL A 43 7.51 -2.19 -8.33
C VAL A 43 6.56 -2.81 -7.31
N HIS A 44 5.57 -3.57 -7.77
CA HIS A 44 4.55 -4.23 -6.95
C HIS A 44 3.89 -5.39 -7.72
N ILE A 45 2.90 -6.04 -7.14
CA ILE A 45 2.11 -7.10 -7.77
C ILE A 45 1.30 -6.51 -8.93
N THR A 46 1.50 -7.03 -10.14
CA THR A 46 0.80 -6.60 -11.36
C THR A 46 0.39 -7.81 -12.21
N LYS A 47 -0.38 -7.57 -13.29
CA LYS A 47 -0.77 -8.62 -14.25
C LYS A 47 0.40 -9.36 -14.90
N THR A 48 1.59 -8.75 -14.94
CA THR A 48 2.79 -9.36 -15.51
C THR A 48 3.66 -10.07 -14.48
N SER A 49 3.34 -9.94 -13.19
CA SER A 49 4.09 -10.57 -12.10
C SER A 49 3.86 -12.09 -12.07
N PRO A 50 4.90 -12.89 -11.85
CA PRO A 50 4.74 -14.31 -11.52
C PRO A 50 3.89 -14.52 -10.26
N LEU A 51 3.20 -15.65 -10.15
CA LEU A 51 2.35 -15.98 -8.99
C LEU A 51 3.14 -15.99 -7.67
N GLU A 52 4.43 -16.34 -7.74
CA GLU A 52 5.35 -16.38 -6.62
C GLU A 52 5.47 -15.01 -5.93
N VAL A 53 5.32 -13.91 -6.68
CA VAL A 53 5.36 -12.54 -6.15
C VAL A 53 4.20 -12.31 -5.19
N SER A 54 2.96 -12.62 -5.61
CA SER A 54 1.79 -12.40 -4.75
C SER A 54 1.80 -13.31 -3.52
N ILE A 55 2.27 -14.56 -3.67
CA ILE A 55 2.48 -15.48 -2.56
C ILE A 55 3.49 -14.93 -1.56
N ALA A 56 4.61 -14.36 -2.04
CA ALA A 56 5.65 -13.78 -1.18
C ALA A 56 5.09 -12.60 -0.37
N TYR A 57 4.39 -11.68 -1.02
CA TYR A 57 3.74 -10.55 -0.34
C TYR A 57 2.67 -11.01 0.67
N SER A 58 1.80 -11.96 0.29
CA SER A 58 0.79 -12.51 1.20
C SER A 58 1.44 -13.14 2.45
N LYS A 59 2.48 -13.94 2.26
CA LYS A 59 3.22 -14.57 3.37
C LYS A 59 3.84 -13.53 4.29
N GLN A 60 4.48 -12.50 3.74
CA GLN A 60 5.11 -11.44 4.52
C GLN A 60 4.07 -10.66 5.33
N PHE A 61 2.95 -10.27 4.70
CA PHE A 61 1.84 -9.64 5.39
C PHE A 61 1.33 -10.48 6.56
N LYS A 62 1.11 -11.79 6.34
CA LYS A 62 0.60 -12.68 7.38
C LYS A 62 1.54 -12.81 8.57
N GLU A 63 2.85 -12.76 8.35
CA GLU A 63 3.86 -12.74 9.41
C GLU A 63 3.87 -11.41 10.15
N ASP A 64 4.00 -10.30 9.42
CA ASP A 64 4.08 -8.97 10.01
C ASP A 64 2.82 -8.63 10.81
N PHE A 65 1.64 -8.99 10.28
CA PHE A 65 0.37 -8.78 10.96
C PHE A 65 0.21 -9.68 12.18
N PHE A 66 0.70 -10.93 12.14
CA PHE A 66 0.72 -11.81 13.31
C PHE A 66 1.58 -11.22 14.43
N LEU A 67 2.79 -10.76 14.11
CA LEU A 67 3.69 -10.11 15.08
C LEU A 67 3.10 -8.83 15.66
N PHE A 68 2.43 -8.03 14.81
CA PHE A 68 1.71 -6.85 15.23
C PHE A 68 0.62 -7.20 16.26
N LEU A 69 -0.24 -8.17 15.95
CA LEU A 69 -1.31 -8.61 16.86
C LEU A 69 -0.73 -9.14 18.16
N ASN A 70 0.25 -10.03 18.09
CA ASN A 70 0.92 -10.58 19.27
C ASN A 70 1.46 -9.48 20.19
N SER A 71 2.14 -8.47 19.62
CA SER A 71 2.66 -7.31 20.37
C SER A 71 1.54 -6.49 21.01
N ARG A 72 0.47 -6.19 20.27
CA ARG A 72 -0.68 -5.44 20.79
C ARG A 72 -1.43 -6.23 21.86
N SER A 73 -1.34 -7.55 21.82
CA SER A 73 -2.02 -8.44 22.76
C SER A 73 -1.51 -8.29 24.20
N GLU A 74 -0.24 -7.90 24.37
CA GLU A 74 0.41 -7.66 25.66
C GLU A 74 0.12 -6.25 26.21
N GLU A 75 -0.24 -5.31 25.34
CA GLU A 75 -0.50 -3.92 25.68
C GLU A 75 -1.98 -3.63 25.99
N LEU A 76 -2.90 -4.38 25.36
CA LEU A 76 -4.34 -4.21 25.53
C LEU A 76 -4.89 -5.01 26.72
N VAL A 77 -5.73 -4.36 27.52
CA VAL A 77 -6.51 -5.02 28.58
C VAL A 77 -7.59 -5.95 27.99
N ALA A 78 -7.97 -6.99 28.73
CA ALA A 78 -9.06 -7.88 28.36
C ALA A 78 -10.36 -7.10 28.10
N GLY A 79 -11.06 -7.41 27.01
CA GLY A 79 -12.24 -6.67 26.54
C GLY A 79 -11.93 -5.33 25.86
N GLY A 80 -10.69 -4.87 25.87
CA GLY A 80 -10.23 -3.68 25.14
C GLY A 80 -10.43 -3.84 23.63
N LYS A 81 -10.65 -2.72 22.94
CA LYS A 81 -10.85 -2.71 21.48
C LYS A 81 -9.72 -1.98 20.77
N MET A 82 -9.38 -2.47 19.59
CA MET A 82 -8.46 -1.83 18.66
C MET A 82 -9.17 -1.63 17.33
N VAL A 83 -9.08 -0.42 16.77
CA VAL A 83 -9.62 -0.09 15.46
C VAL A 83 -8.47 0.12 14.50
N LEU A 84 -8.47 -0.61 13.39
CA LEU A 84 -7.48 -0.54 12.33
C LEU A 84 -8.16 -0.12 11.03
N ILE A 85 -7.54 0.81 10.32
CA ILE A 85 -7.96 1.24 8.98
C ILE A 85 -6.82 0.90 8.04
N LEU A 86 -7.07 -0.03 7.11
CA LEU A 86 -6.08 -0.58 6.21
C LEU A 86 -6.56 -0.44 4.77
N LEU A 87 -5.67 -0.26 3.81
CA LEU A 87 -6.03 -0.51 2.42
C LEU A 87 -6.13 -2.03 2.21
N GLY A 88 -7.13 -2.48 1.46
CA GLY A 88 -7.38 -3.90 1.22
C GLY A 88 -7.86 -4.20 -0.19
N ARG A 89 -8.34 -5.40 -0.42
CA ARG A 89 -8.90 -5.84 -1.70
C ARG A 89 -10.16 -6.68 -1.54
N GLU A 90 -10.96 -6.74 -2.61
CA GLU A 90 -12.17 -7.55 -2.68
C GLU A 90 -11.84 -8.92 -3.27
N GLY A 91 -12.21 -9.98 -2.54
CA GLY A 91 -12.00 -11.35 -3.00
C GLY A 91 -10.54 -11.83 -2.92
N PRO A 92 -10.28 -13.04 -3.45
CA PRO A 92 -8.99 -13.70 -3.30
C PRO A 92 -7.92 -13.17 -4.27
N ASP A 93 -8.32 -12.65 -5.42
CA ASP A 93 -7.42 -12.24 -6.49
C ASP A 93 -6.57 -11.03 -6.08
N HIS A 94 -5.25 -11.09 -6.30
CA HIS A 94 -4.33 -10.00 -5.96
C HIS A 94 -4.29 -8.88 -7.00
N ILE A 95 -4.92 -9.11 -8.15
CA ILE A 95 -5.01 -8.18 -9.26
C ILE A 95 -6.46 -7.74 -9.39
N ASP A 96 -6.71 -6.48 -9.05
CA ASP A 96 -8.00 -5.82 -9.20
C ASP A 96 -7.85 -4.46 -9.89
N ARG A 97 -8.98 -3.78 -10.11
CA ARG A 97 -9.01 -2.37 -10.54
C ARG A 97 -9.15 -1.42 -9.35
N GLY A 98 -8.52 -1.76 -8.23
CA GLY A 98 -8.52 -1.01 -6.99
C GLY A 98 -7.11 -0.63 -6.58
N ASN A 99 -6.68 -1.07 -5.39
CA ASN A 99 -5.39 -0.69 -4.83
C ASN A 99 -4.21 -1.27 -5.64
N SER A 100 -4.28 -2.50 -6.15
CA SER A 100 -3.19 -3.06 -6.97
C SER A 100 -2.99 -2.28 -8.26
N PHE A 101 -4.08 -1.77 -8.84
CA PHE A 101 -4.00 -1.01 -10.08
C PHE A 101 -3.30 0.34 -9.89
N LEU A 102 -3.49 1.01 -8.74
CA LEU A 102 -2.72 2.23 -8.44
C LEU A 102 -1.20 1.95 -8.46
N TRP A 103 -0.75 0.82 -7.90
CA TRP A 103 0.65 0.43 -7.96
C TRP A 103 1.12 -0.05 -9.35
N GLU A 104 0.23 -0.63 -10.16
CA GLU A 104 0.47 -0.91 -11.58
C GLU A 104 0.71 0.39 -12.36
N LEU A 105 -0.06 1.45 -12.10
CA LEU A 105 0.13 2.76 -12.73
C LEU A 105 1.44 3.42 -12.29
N LEU A 106 1.88 3.21 -11.05
CA LEU A 106 3.20 3.66 -10.60
C LEU A 106 4.31 2.93 -11.36
N SER A 107 4.19 1.61 -11.51
CA SER A 107 5.13 0.80 -12.31
C SER A 107 5.21 1.27 -13.78
N ARG A 108 4.05 1.54 -14.40
CA ARG A 108 3.97 2.10 -15.76
C ARG A 108 4.61 3.49 -15.85
N SER A 109 4.49 4.31 -14.79
CA SER A 109 5.11 5.63 -14.73
C SER A 109 6.64 5.54 -14.68
N PHE A 110 7.18 4.58 -13.92
CA PHE A 110 8.61 4.26 -13.96
C PHE A 110 9.06 3.79 -15.36
N ALA A 111 8.30 2.91 -16.00
CA ALA A 111 8.60 2.44 -17.36
C ALA A 111 8.69 3.60 -18.38
N ILE A 112 7.84 4.63 -18.23
CA ILE A 112 7.93 5.86 -19.04
C ILE A 112 9.24 6.61 -18.76
N LEU A 113 9.66 6.73 -17.50
CA LEU A 113 10.95 7.37 -17.18
C LEU A 113 12.15 6.57 -17.71
N VAL A 114 12.09 5.24 -17.67
CA VAL A 114 13.11 4.36 -18.26
C VAL A 114 13.19 4.55 -19.77
N SER A 115 12.06 4.55 -20.48
CA SER A 115 12.06 4.77 -21.94
C SER A 115 12.56 6.17 -22.35
N LYS A 116 12.45 7.16 -21.46
CA LYS A 116 13.02 8.51 -21.62
C LYS A 116 14.49 8.61 -21.20
N GLY A 117 15.11 7.52 -20.74
CA GLY A 117 16.49 7.51 -20.24
C GLY A 117 16.70 8.32 -18.97
N LYS A 118 15.64 8.56 -18.19
CA LYS A 118 15.69 9.30 -16.92
C LYS A 118 16.01 8.40 -15.72
N VAL A 119 15.73 7.11 -15.85
CA VAL A 119 15.98 6.08 -14.84
C VAL A 119 16.53 4.84 -15.53
N GLU A 120 17.47 4.16 -14.89
CA GLU A 120 17.99 2.86 -15.35
C GLU A 120 16.97 1.75 -15.05
N GLY A 121 16.68 0.89 -16.02
CA GLY A 121 15.74 -0.22 -15.84
C GLY A 121 16.12 -1.15 -14.68
N GLU A 122 17.42 -1.43 -14.52
CA GLU A 122 17.95 -2.27 -13.43
C GLU A 122 17.68 -1.67 -12.04
N LYS A 123 17.61 -0.33 -11.92
CA LYS A 123 17.21 0.32 -10.66
C LYS A 123 15.73 0.14 -10.37
N VAL A 124 14.88 0.12 -11.41
CA VAL A 124 13.45 -0.18 -11.24
C VAL A 124 13.27 -1.64 -10.83
N ASP A 125 13.98 -2.56 -11.48
CA ASP A 125 13.94 -4.00 -11.16
C ASP A 125 14.36 -4.34 -9.72
N SER A 126 15.09 -3.45 -9.06
CA SER A 126 15.56 -3.63 -7.67
C SER A 126 14.73 -2.87 -6.63
N TYR A 127 13.69 -2.13 -7.05
CA TYR A 127 12.81 -1.38 -6.17
C TYR A 127 11.48 -2.09 -5.98
N GLU A 128 11.11 -2.35 -4.73
CA GLU A 128 9.81 -2.94 -4.36
C GLU A 128 9.08 -2.02 -3.39
N VAL A 129 7.77 -1.87 -3.58
CA VAL A 129 6.93 -1.10 -2.67
C VAL A 129 6.63 -1.94 -1.42
N HIS A 130 6.91 -1.38 -0.25
CA HIS A 130 6.63 -1.97 1.07
C HIS A 130 5.15 -1.90 1.45
N PHE A 131 4.27 -2.40 0.58
CA PHE A 131 2.83 -2.33 0.76
C PHE A 131 2.17 -3.63 0.32
N TYR A 132 1.11 -4.04 1.01
CA TYR A 132 0.25 -5.13 0.59
C TYR A 132 -1.19 -4.81 1.00
N ALA A 133 -2.12 -5.01 0.07
CA ALA A 133 -3.55 -4.85 0.32
C ALA A 133 -4.18 -6.23 0.60
N PRO A 134 -4.36 -6.64 1.87
CA PRO A 134 -4.92 -7.95 2.22
C PRO A 134 -6.40 -8.10 1.85
N SER A 135 -6.84 -9.34 1.68
CA SER A 135 -8.26 -9.66 1.66
C SER A 135 -8.82 -9.81 3.08
N LYS A 136 -10.15 -9.78 3.20
CA LYS A 136 -10.85 -10.08 4.46
C LYS A 136 -10.43 -11.44 5.04
N GLU A 137 -10.38 -12.45 4.19
CA GLU A 137 -10.09 -13.83 4.57
C GLU A 137 -8.66 -13.96 5.11
N GLU A 138 -7.68 -13.25 4.51
CA GLU A 138 -6.31 -13.23 5.01
C GLU A 138 -6.21 -12.61 6.40
N ILE A 139 -6.96 -11.55 6.68
CA ILE A 139 -7.03 -10.94 8.01
C ILE A 139 -7.64 -11.91 9.02
N GLU A 140 -8.80 -12.49 8.70
CA GLU A 140 -9.51 -13.41 9.58
C GLU A 140 -8.68 -14.66 9.89
N GLU A 141 -7.96 -15.18 8.89
CA GLU A 141 -7.00 -16.28 9.06
C GLU A 141 -5.93 -15.93 10.10
N VAL A 142 -5.30 -14.76 9.97
CA VAL A 142 -4.21 -14.35 10.87
C VAL A 142 -4.72 -14.07 12.28
N VAL A 143 -5.85 -13.37 12.43
CA VAL A 143 -6.47 -13.11 13.74
C VAL A 143 -6.81 -14.41 14.45
N LYS A 144 -7.42 -15.36 13.73
CA LYS A 144 -7.74 -16.68 14.28
C LYS A 144 -6.49 -17.48 14.65
N ARG A 145 -5.42 -17.39 13.84
CA ARG A 145 -4.16 -18.09 14.07
C ARG A 145 -3.39 -17.52 15.27
N GLU A 146 -3.40 -16.20 15.46
CA GLU A 146 -2.76 -15.53 16.60
C GLU A 146 -3.55 -15.77 17.90
N GLY A 147 -4.87 -15.62 17.86
CA GLY A 147 -5.78 -16.13 18.89
C GLY A 147 -5.98 -15.24 20.12
N SER A 148 -5.33 -14.07 20.21
CA SER A 148 -5.53 -13.12 21.32
C SER A 148 -6.74 -12.21 21.13
N PHE A 149 -7.21 -12.06 19.90
CA PHE A 149 -8.30 -11.15 19.53
C PHE A 149 -9.41 -11.91 18.83
N GLU A 150 -10.62 -11.38 18.92
CA GLU A 150 -11.70 -11.69 18.00
C GLU A 150 -12.00 -10.51 17.06
N VAL A 151 -12.55 -10.82 15.89
CA VAL A 151 -13.06 -9.82 14.96
C VAL A 151 -14.46 -9.42 15.39
N ASP A 152 -14.59 -8.23 15.97
CA ASP A 152 -15.87 -7.64 16.39
C ASP A 152 -16.62 -7.05 15.18
N ARG A 153 -15.88 -6.41 14.27
CA ARG A 153 -16.41 -5.84 13.02
C ARG A 153 -15.33 -5.81 11.95
N LEU A 154 -15.68 -6.14 10.72
CA LEU A 154 -14.82 -5.94 9.56
C LEU A 154 -15.68 -5.46 8.38
N GLU A 155 -15.41 -4.24 7.93
CA GLU A 155 -16.14 -3.58 6.85
C GLU A 155 -15.23 -3.16 5.72
N MET A 156 -15.74 -3.22 4.50
CA MET A 156 -15.07 -2.74 3.31
C MET A 156 -15.74 -1.45 2.86
N LEU A 157 -14.99 -0.36 2.84
CA LEU A 157 -15.42 0.94 2.37
C LEU A 157 -14.81 1.20 1.00
N LYS A 158 -15.66 1.63 0.07
CA LYS A 158 -15.26 2.20 -1.21
C LYS A 158 -15.22 3.71 -0.97
N ILE A 159 -14.04 4.31 -1.13
CA ILE A 159 -13.92 5.76 -0.97
C ILE A 159 -14.45 6.38 -2.25
N ASP A 160 -15.62 7.01 -2.15
CA ASP A 160 -16.18 7.80 -3.25
C ASP A 160 -15.32 9.04 -3.47
N LYS A 161 -15.38 9.57 -4.70
CA LYS A 161 -14.67 10.80 -5.05
C LYS A 161 -15.12 11.93 -4.11
N ASP A 162 -14.17 12.66 -3.53
CA ASP A 162 -14.49 13.91 -2.83
C ASP A 162 -15.19 14.85 -3.84
N GLU A 163 -16.50 15.01 -3.68
CA GLU A 163 -17.33 16.00 -4.38
C GLU A 163 -17.16 17.41 -3.79
N ASP A 164 -16.10 17.63 -3.00
CA ASP A 164 -15.85 18.91 -2.36
C ASP A 164 -15.58 19.97 -3.43
N GLU A 165 -16.59 20.82 -3.68
CA GLU A 165 -16.57 21.86 -4.70
C GLU A 165 -15.49 22.93 -4.47
N ASP A 166 -14.94 23.00 -3.25
CA ASP A 166 -13.95 23.99 -2.81
C ASP A 166 -12.52 23.65 -3.27
N TYR A 167 -12.27 22.45 -3.80
CA TYR A 167 -10.96 22.02 -4.33
C TYR A 167 -10.94 21.80 -5.85
N LYS A 168 -11.70 22.60 -6.61
CA LYS A 168 -11.77 22.54 -8.09
C LYS A 168 -10.46 22.88 -8.83
N LEU A 169 -9.36 23.18 -8.14
CA LEU A 169 -8.10 23.58 -8.78
C LEU A 169 -7.22 22.40 -9.24
N GLU A 170 -7.45 21.18 -8.74
CA GLU A 170 -6.55 20.04 -8.92
C GLU A 170 -7.32 18.76 -9.31
N SER A 171 -6.80 18.01 -10.29
CA SER A 171 -7.45 16.78 -10.77
C SER A 171 -7.43 15.66 -9.72
N HIS A 172 -8.36 14.70 -9.85
CA HIS A 172 -8.42 13.54 -8.96
C HIS A 172 -7.09 12.76 -8.96
N GLY A 173 -6.53 12.49 -10.14
CA GLY A 173 -5.25 11.81 -10.29
C GLY A 173 -4.11 12.55 -9.61
N THR A 174 -4.09 13.89 -9.66
CA THR A 174 -3.08 14.68 -8.95
C THR A 174 -3.22 14.57 -7.43
N LYS A 175 -4.46 14.59 -6.90
CA LYS A 175 -4.72 14.37 -5.46
C LYS A 175 -4.23 12.99 -4.99
N VAL A 176 -4.54 11.94 -5.75
CA VAL A 176 -4.06 10.57 -5.47
C VAL A 176 -2.54 10.48 -5.57
N ALA A 177 -1.94 11.06 -6.61
CA ALA A 177 -0.49 11.09 -6.78
C ALA A 177 0.21 11.77 -5.61
N ARG A 178 -0.34 12.88 -5.11
CA ARG A 178 0.18 13.56 -3.91
C ARG A 178 0.10 12.68 -2.66
N ALA A 179 -0.99 11.94 -2.47
CA ALA A 179 -1.14 11.04 -1.33
C ALA A 179 -0.15 9.86 -1.40
N VAL A 180 0.07 9.29 -2.58
CA VAL A 180 1.10 8.24 -2.75
C VAL A 180 2.51 8.83 -2.60
N ARG A 181 2.74 10.05 -3.09
CA ARG A 181 4.03 10.75 -2.94
C ARG A 181 4.38 10.98 -1.49
N SER A 182 3.47 11.49 -0.66
CA SER A 182 3.76 11.75 0.76
C SER A 182 4.18 10.50 1.52
N VAL A 183 3.83 9.33 0.99
CA VAL A 183 4.14 8.02 1.55
C VAL A 183 5.44 7.43 1.00
N GLN A 184 5.67 7.53 -0.31
CA GLN A 184 6.78 6.84 -1.00
C GLN A 184 7.99 7.74 -1.26
N GLU A 185 7.86 9.07 -1.11
CA GLU A 185 8.88 10.03 -1.54
C GLU A 185 10.25 9.76 -0.92
N SER A 186 10.32 9.48 0.38
CA SER A 186 11.60 9.22 1.06
C SER A 186 12.30 7.96 0.51
N LEU A 187 11.55 6.89 0.27
CA LEU A 187 12.06 5.62 -0.24
C LEU A 187 12.50 5.74 -1.71
N ILE A 188 11.67 6.38 -2.53
CA ILE A 188 11.98 6.63 -3.94
C ILE A 188 13.19 7.57 -4.05
N CYS A 189 13.24 8.63 -3.24
CA CYS A 189 14.38 9.55 -3.20
C CYS A 189 15.67 8.82 -2.82
N HIS A 190 15.62 7.98 -1.78
CA HIS A 190 16.78 7.21 -1.34
C HIS A 190 17.32 6.28 -2.44
N HIS A 191 16.43 5.62 -3.18
CA HIS A 191 16.83 4.63 -4.19
C HIS A 191 17.20 5.23 -5.55
N PHE A 192 16.44 6.24 -6.01
CA PHE A 192 16.56 6.81 -7.35
C PHE A 192 17.12 8.24 -7.39
N GLY A 193 17.15 8.94 -6.26
CA GLY A 193 17.50 10.36 -6.15
C GLY A 193 16.30 11.30 -6.32
N GLU A 194 16.44 12.54 -5.83
CA GLU A 194 15.38 13.56 -5.84
C GLU A 194 14.95 13.96 -7.26
N GLY A 195 15.87 13.91 -8.23
CA GLY A 195 15.68 14.45 -9.58
C GLY A 195 14.57 13.78 -10.40
N ILE A 196 14.03 12.65 -9.95
CA ILE A 196 12.95 11.93 -10.65
C ILE A 196 11.57 12.18 -10.06
N LEU A 197 11.47 12.69 -8.82
CA LEU A 197 10.24 12.71 -8.04
C LEU A 197 9.13 13.50 -8.74
N ASP A 198 9.41 14.73 -9.15
CA ASP A 198 8.41 15.60 -9.77
C ASP A 198 7.90 15.01 -11.09
N SER A 199 8.81 14.53 -11.94
CA SER A 199 8.45 13.90 -13.21
C SER A 199 7.67 12.60 -13.02
N LEU A 200 8.06 11.76 -12.05
CA LEU A 200 7.38 10.51 -11.74
C LEU A 200 5.93 10.76 -11.33
N PHE A 201 5.72 11.64 -10.35
CA PHE A 201 4.40 11.88 -9.78
C PHE A 201 3.50 12.72 -10.70
N GLU A 202 4.06 13.56 -11.58
CA GLU A 202 3.29 14.22 -12.64
C GLU A 202 2.77 13.20 -13.67
N ILE A 203 3.63 12.27 -14.13
CA ILE A 203 3.23 11.20 -15.06
C ILE A 203 2.19 10.29 -14.39
N TYR A 204 2.42 9.92 -13.14
CA TYR A 204 1.54 9.05 -12.38
C TYR A 204 0.14 9.67 -12.20
N GLY A 205 0.05 10.94 -11.80
CA GLY A 205 -1.22 11.65 -11.67
C GLY A 205 -2.00 11.71 -12.98
N LYS A 206 -1.33 12.06 -14.09
CA LYS A 206 -1.97 12.07 -15.42
C LYS A 206 -2.48 10.68 -15.82
N MET A 207 -1.70 9.63 -15.55
CA MET A 207 -2.09 8.27 -15.90
C MET A 207 -3.31 7.79 -15.11
N ILE A 208 -3.43 8.17 -13.83
CA ILE A 208 -4.64 7.89 -13.04
C ILE A 208 -5.86 8.56 -13.68
N ASP A 209 -5.77 9.85 -14.04
CA ASP A 209 -6.88 10.55 -14.68
C ASP A 209 -7.28 9.89 -16.01
N GLU A 210 -6.29 9.53 -16.85
CA GLU A 210 -6.53 8.84 -18.12
C GLU A 210 -7.21 7.48 -17.95
N GLU A 211 -6.79 6.68 -16.98
CA GLU A 211 -7.38 5.36 -16.74
C GLU A 211 -8.76 5.44 -16.07
N MET A 212 -8.96 6.41 -15.17
CA MET A 212 -10.27 6.71 -14.57
C MET A 212 -11.31 7.11 -15.62
N ASN A 213 -10.90 7.74 -16.72
CA ASN A 213 -11.78 8.09 -17.83
C ASN A 213 -12.20 6.88 -18.67
N LYS A 214 -11.46 5.77 -18.60
CA LYS A 214 -11.78 4.53 -19.34
C LYS A 214 -12.72 3.63 -18.52
N GLU A 215 -12.35 3.42 -17.27
CA GLU A 215 -13.10 2.57 -16.34
C GLU A 215 -12.68 2.96 -14.91
N GLU A 216 -13.65 2.98 -14.00
CA GLU A 216 -13.46 3.43 -12.63
C GLU A 216 -12.40 2.62 -11.88
N ILE A 217 -11.52 3.29 -11.15
CA ILE A 217 -10.57 2.68 -10.21
C ILE A 217 -11.20 2.75 -8.82
N ARG A 218 -11.36 1.60 -8.16
CA ARG A 218 -12.11 1.45 -6.91
C ARG A 218 -11.20 0.92 -5.79
N PRO A 219 -10.33 1.77 -5.19
CA PRO A 219 -9.54 1.35 -4.04
C PRO A 219 -10.45 1.01 -2.86
N ILE A 220 -10.06 -0.02 -2.11
CA ILE A 220 -10.83 -0.50 -0.96
C ILE A 220 -10.08 -0.17 0.32
N THR A 221 -10.83 0.32 1.30
CA THR A 221 -10.37 0.51 2.67
C THR A 221 -11.11 -0.45 3.58
N LEU A 222 -10.38 -1.22 4.38
CA LEU A 222 -10.88 -2.10 5.40
C LEU A 222 -10.92 -1.36 6.74
N VAL A 223 -12.08 -1.38 7.40
CA VAL A 223 -12.25 -0.94 8.78
C VAL A 223 -12.42 -2.18 9.64
N LEU A 224 -11.43 -2.45 10.47
CA LEU A 224 -11.35 -3.63 11.33
C LEU A 224 -11.43 -3.22 12.79
N VAL A 225 -12.39 -3.77 13.51
CA VAL A 225 -12.51 -3.67 14.97
C VAL A 225 -12.17 -5.03 15.56
N LEU A 226 -11.11 -5.06 16.36
CA LEU A 226 -10.68 -6.23 17.11
C LEU A 226 -10.99 -6.02 18.59
N ARG A 227 -11.42 -7.08 19.26
CA ARG A 227 -11.62 -7.10 20.72
C ARG A 227 -10.65 -8.09 21.35
N LYS A 228 -9.87 -7.65 22.33
CA LYS A 228 -8.98 -8.52 23.11
C LYS A 228 -9.81 -9.48 23.95
N LEU A 229 -9.46 -10.76 23.88
CA LEU A 229 -10.08 -11.83 24.68
C LEU A 229 -9.62 -11.78 26.14
#